data_AF-A0A220XII4-F1
#
_entry.id   AF-A0A220XII4-F1
#
_cell.length_a   1.000
_cell.length_b   1.000
_cell.length_c   1.000
_cell.angle_alpha   90.00
_cell.angle_beta   90.00
_cell.angle_gamma   90.00
#
_symmetry.space_group_name_H-M   'P 1'
#
loop_
_entity.id
_entity.type
_entity.pdbx_description
1 polymer ?
#
loop_
_entity_poly.entity_id
_entity_poly.type
_entity_poly.pdbx_seq_one_letter_code
_entity_poly.pdbx_strand_id
1 'polypeptide(L)'
;MVKICSMMRMNFIVCTISLGILMCIPSTKGTSDDDCRETFKIIDQNRDGLITKEEVESFMGSRKSKIIVKDKTKFHENLLTAIERVSFKTEESEKIGMTEDEFVSFMKDIEKPEPDGRLAAVNKRFGGKQKIPNSEVAYAYSMDPIAFDQLYYTPQELADMGLL
;
A
#
# COMPACT_ATOMS: atom_id res chain seq x y z
N MET A 1 -23.52 -43.74 11.06
CA MET A 1 -23.47 -42.98 12.33
C MET A 1 -22.02 -42.78 12.72
N VAL A 2 -21.74 -41.58 13.21
CA VAL A 2 -20.43 -40.94 13.43
C VAL A 2 -19.70 -41.51 14.64
N LYS A 3 -18.39 -41.77 14.52
CA LYS A 3 -17.32 -41.30 15.44
C LYS A 3 -15.98 -41.93 15.10
N ILE A 4 -15.03 -41.12 14.65
CA ILE A 4 -13.62 -41.36 14.92
C ILE A 4 -13.13 -40.14 15.66
N CYS A 5 -13.04 -40.29 16.98
CA CYS A 5 -12.30 -39.42 17.87
C CYS A 5 -11.00 -40.16 18.18
N SER A 6 -9.85 -39.50 18.01
CA SER A 6 -8.62 -39.64 18.83
C SER A 6 -7.32 -39.54 18.01
N MET A 7 -6.54 -38.53 18.39
CA MET A 7 -5.06 -38.47 18.47
C MET A 7 -4.19 -38.74 17.23
N MET A 8 -3.39 -37.72 16.85
CA MET A 8 -1.93 -37.74 17.12
C MET A 8 -1.31 -36.35 16.91
N ARG A 9 -0.67 -35.84 17.97
CA ARG A 9 0.47 -34.93 17.84
C ARG A 9 1.66 -35.77 17.37
N MET A 10 2.35 -35.38 16.30
CA MET A 10 3.70 -35.87 16.03
C MET A 10 4.49 -34.87 15.17
N ASN A 11 5.68 -34.55 15.67
CA ASN A 11 6.68 -33.67 15.09
C ASN A 11 7.06 -34.10 13.66
N PHE A 12 7.19 -33.12 12.76
CA PHE A 12 7.86 -33.31 11.48
C PHE A 12 9.06 -32.35 11.40
N ILE A 13 10.23 -32.89 11.75
CA ILE A 13 11.54 -32.33 11.40
C ILE A 13 11.81 -32.76 9.96
N VAL A 14 11.79 -31.84 9.00
CA VAL A 14 12.52 -31.84 7.70
C VAL A 14 12.35 -30.41 7.13
N CYS A 15 13.31 -29.69 6.57
CA CYS A 15 14.62 -30.02 6.04
C CYS A 15 15.46 -28.73 6.10
N THR A 16 16.36 -28.62 7.07
CA THR A 16 17.37 -27.55 7.17
C THR A 16 18.54 -27.86 6.25
N ILE A 17 18.34 -27.79 4.94
CA ILE A 17 19.41 -27.96 3.97
C ILE A 17 19.29 -26.89 2.87
N SER A 18 20.17 -25.90 2.97
CA SER A 18 20.76 -25.16 1.85
C SER A 18 19.85 -24.37 0.91
N LEU A 19 19.20 -23.32 1.42
CA LEU A 19 19.12 -21.97 0.81
C LEU A 19 18.17 -21.12 1.66
N GLY A 20 18.69 -20.04 2.24
CA GLY A 20 18.00 -19.19 3.22
C GLY A 20 16.77 -18.48 2.65
N ILE A 21 15.63 -19.18 2.66
CA ILE A 21 14.31 -18.59 2.48
C ILE A 21 13.59 -18.77 3.82
N LEU A 22 13.74 -17.77 4.68
CA LEU A 22 12.90 -17.56 5.84
C LEU A 22 11.46 -17.32 5.33
N MET A 23 10.54 -18.20 5.72
CA MET A 23 9.12 -17.97 5.52
C MET A 23 8.66 -16.86 6.46
N CYS A 24 8.61 -15.62 5.97
CA CYS A 24 7.78 -14.58 6.58
C CYS A 24 6.34 -14.75 6.09
N ILE A 25 5.48 -15.19 7.01
CA ILE A 25 4.02 -15.19 6.86
C ILE A 25 3.56 -13.74 7.09
N PRO A 26 2.64 -13.18 6.26
CA PRO A 26 2.32 -11.76 6.27
C PRO A 26 1.56 -11.38 7.55
N SER A 27 2.16 -10.50 8.36
CA SER A 27 1.49 -9.85 9.48
C SER A 27 0.57 -8.74 8.97
N THR A 28 -0.47 -8.52 9.75
CA THR A 28 -1.64 -7.72 9.44
C THR A 28 -1.40 -6.22 9.63
N LYS A 29 -1.94 -5.44 8.68
CA LYS A 29 -2.30 -4.01 8.75
C LYS A 29 -1.14 -3.01 8.92
N GLY A 30 -0.82 -2.38 7.79
CA GLY A 30 0.15 -1.30 7.62
C GLY A 30 1.30 -1.81 6.76
N THR A 31 1.53 -1.24 5.57
CA THR A 31 2.84 -1.41 4.92
C THR A 31 3.89 -0.78 5.82
N SER A 32 4.45 -1.60 6.70
CA SER A 32 5.63 -1.18 7.45
C SER A 32 6.79 -1.10 6.46
N ASP A 33 7.74 -0.21 6.74
CA ASP A 33 8.94 -0.05 5.91
C ASP A 33 9.59 -1.43 5.65
N ASP A 34 9.64 -2.28 6.67
CA ASP A 34 10.15 -3.65 6.60
C ASP A 34 9.42 -4.54 5.59
N ASP A 35 8.09 -4.49 5.50
CA ASP A 35 7.31 -5.28 4.53
C ASP A 35 7.60 -4.82 3.09
N CYS A 36 7.78 -3.51 2.90
CA CYS A 36 8.19 -2.95 1.62
C CYS A 36 9.60 -3.41 1.22
N ARG A 37 10.54 -3.43 2.17
CA ARG A 37 11.91 -3.90 1.95
C ARG A 37 11.99 -5.40 1.68
N GLU A 38 11.17 -6.21 2.36
CA GLU A 38 11.06 -7.64 2.05
C GLU A 38 10.49 -7.86 0.64
N THR A 39 9.47 -7.09 0.28
CA THR A 39 8.90 -7.14 -1.08
C THR A 39 9.93 -6.74 -2.14
N PHE A 40 10.72 -5.70 -1.88
CA PHE A 40 11.82 -5.27 -2.75
C PHE A 40 12.79 -6.43 -3.04
N LYS A 41 13.26 -7.12 -2.00
CA LYS A 41 14.16 -8.28 -2.12
C LYS A 41 13.57 -9.48 -2.87
N ILE A 42 12.25 -9.56 -3.00
CA ILE A 42 11.58 -10.62 -3.75
C ILE A 42 11.50 -10.28 -5.24
N ILE A 43 11.39 -8.99 -5.56
CA ILE A 43 11.33 -8.47 -6.94
C ILE A 43 12.73 -8.37 -7.53
N ASP A 44 13.69 -7.83 -6.78
CA ASP A 44 15.11 -7.77 -7.11
C ASP A 44 15.71 -9.19 -7.14
N GLN A 45 15.80 -9.77 -8.34
CA GLN A 45 16.22 -11.17 -8.52
C GLN A 45 17.73 -11.28 -8.61
N ASN A 46 18.38 -10.29 -9.22
CA ASN A 46 19.83 -10.26 -9.40
C ASN A 46 20.57 -9.71 -8.16
N ARG A 47 19.84 -9.10 -7.21
CA ARG A 47 20.33 -8.49 -5.97
C ARG A 47 21.31 -7.34 -6.21
N ASP A 48 21.10 -6.60 -7.29
CA ASP A 48 21.92 -5.43 -7.61
C ASP A 48 21.46 -4.15 -6.88
N GLY A 49 20.36 -4.24 -6.13
CA GLY A 49 19.79 -3.13 -5.38
C GLY A 49 18.95 -2.18 -6.23
N LEU A 50 18.57 -2.59 -7.44
CA LEU A 50 17.69 -1.88 -8.36
C LEU A 50 16.58 -2.81 -8.85
N ILE A 51 15.35 -2.30 -8.93
CA ILE A 51 14.26 -2.98 -9.62
C ILE A 51 14.20 -2.45 -11.05
N THR A 52 14.49 -3.33 -12.00
CA THR A 52 14.41 -3.04 -13.43
C THR A 52 13.05 -3.42 -14.01
N LYS A 53 12.72 -2.90 -15.20
CA LYS A 53 11.47 -3.25 -15.92
C LYS A 53 11.36 -4.76 -16.18
N GLU A 54 12.48 -5.40 -16.52
CA GLU A 54 12.54 -6.83 -16.84
C GLU A 54 12.26 -7.70 -15.62
N GLU A 55 12.72 -7.28 -14.44
CA GLU A 55 12.45 -7.96 -13.17
C GLU A 55 10.99 -7.82 -12.74
N VAL A 56 10.38 -6.66 -12.97
CA VAL A 56 8.94 -6.46 -12.73
C VAL A 56 8.09 -7.37 -13.62
N GLU A 57 8.39 -7.44 -14.92
CA GLU A 57 7.71 -8.35 -15.86
C GLU A 57 7.85 -9.81 -15.41
N SER A 58 9.07 -10.21 -15.04
CA SER A 58 9.38 -11.56 -14.55
C SER A 58 8.67 -11.87 -13.23
N PHE A 59 8.57 -10.90 -12.33
CA PHE A 59 7.85 -11.02 -11.07
C PHE A 59 6.33 -11.14 -11.29
N MET A 60 5.75 -10.36 -12.21
CA MET A 60 4.32 -10.44 -12.56
C MET A 60 3.94 -11.80 -13.16
N GLY A 61 4.81 -12.38 -13.99
CA GLY A 61 4.66 -13.75 -14.52
C GLY A 61 4.85 -14.85 -13.47
N SER A 62 5.51 -14.53 -12.35
CA SER A 62 5.82 -15.51 -11.30
C SER A 62 4.65 -15.79 -10.36
N ARG A 63 4.65 -16.98 -9.73
CA ARG A 63 3.65 -17.35 -8.71
C ARG A 63 3.70 -16.45 -7.46
N LYS A 64 4.85 -15.84 -7.17
CA LYS A 64 5.09 -14.98 -6.01
C LYS A 64 4.25 -13.69 -6.04
N SER A 65 3.99 -13.12 -7.22
CA SER A 65 3.19 -11.89 -7.34
C SER A 65 1.73 -12.06 -6.92
N LYS A 66 1.17 -13.29 -6.96
CA LYS A 66 -0.19 -13.56 -6.45
C LYS A 66 -0.28 -13.51 -4.92
N ILE A 67 0.85 -13.69 -4.24
CA ILE A 67 0.92 -13.78 -2.78
C ILE A 67 1.07 -12.38 -2.18
N ILE A 68 1.81 -11.52 -2.86
CA ILE A 68 2.21 -10.20 -2.35
C ILE A 68 1.25 -9.10 -2.84
N VAL A 69 0.80 -9.18 -4.08
CA VAL A 69 0.04 -8.11 -4.71
C VAL A 69 -1.43 -8.50 -4.84
N LYS A 70 -2.31 -7.75 -4.16
CA LYS A 70 -3.77 -7.95 -4.23
C LYS A 70 -4.32 -7.65 -5.63
N ASP A 71 -3.87 -6.55 -6.24
CA ASP A 71 -4.29 -6.09 -7.56
C ASP A 71 -3.10 -5.96 -8.50
N LYS A 72 -2.86 -7.01 -9.29
CA LYS A 72 -1.67 -7.15 -10.13
C LYS A 72 -1.57 -6.09 -11.21
N THR A 73 -2.70 -5.76 -11.82
CA THR A 73 -2.75 -4.89 -13.01
C THR A 73 -2.43 -3.46 -12.61
N LYS A 74 -3.10 -2.95 -11.56
CA LYS A 74 -2.86 -1.59 -11.06
C LYS A 74 -1.44 -1.43 -10.51
N PHE A 75 -0.92 -2.43 -9.81
CA PHE A 75 0.44 -2.42 -9.29
C PHE A 75 1.49 -2.40 -10.41
N HIS A 76 1.30 -3.23 -11.45
CA HIS A 76 2.21 -3.33 -12.59
C HIS A 76 2.32 -1.99 -13.34
N GLU A 77 1.19 -1.40 -13.72
CA GLU A 77 1.16 -0.12 -14.44
C GLU A 77 1.78 1.01 -13.61
N ASN A 78 1.44 1.07 -12.33
CA ASN A 78 1.98 2.09 -11.42
C ASN A 78 3.50 1.94 -11.23
N LEU A 79 3.98 0.70 -11.06
CA LEU A 79 5.40 0.43 -10.83
C LEU A 79 6.24 0.71 -12.07
N LEU A 80 5.78 0.31 -13.25
CA LEU A 80 6.45 0.65 -14.51
C LEU A 80 6.52 2.17 -14.73
N THR A 81 5.42 2.87 -14.51
CA THR A 81 5.38 4.33 -14.63
C THR A 81 6.34 5.00 -13.64
N ALA A 82 6.45 4.47 -12.42
CA ALA A 82 7.35 4.99 -11.41
C ALA A 82 8.83 4.75 -11.76
N ILE A 83 9.17 3.58 -12.30
CA ILE A 83 10.52 3.29 -12.81
C ILE A 83 10.88 4.26 -13.94
N GLU A 84 9.97 4.49 -14.89
CA GLU A 84 10.19 5.47 -15.97
C GLU A 84 10.41 6.87 -15.41
N ARG A 85 9.59 7.31 -14.45
CA ARG A 85 9.74 8.64 -13.79
C ARG A 85 11.07 8.81 -13.08
N VAL A 86 11.55 7.78 -12.39
CA VAL A 86 12.84 7.79 -11.71
C VAL A 86 13.98 7.84 -12.73
N SER A 87 13.86 7.08 -13.82
CA SER A 87 14.86 7.04 -14.90
C SER A 87 15.10 8.42 -15.54
N PHE A 88 14.13 9.33 -15.51
CA PHE A 88 14.29 10.71 -16.03
C PHE A 88 14.99 11.68 -15.07
N LYS A 89 15.14 11.36 -13.78
CA LYS A 89 15.67 12.29 -12.78
C LYS A 89 17.19 12.27 -12.65
N THR A 90 17.85 11.26 -13.18
CA THR A 90 19.29 11.05 -12.99
C THR A 90 20.02 11.46 -14.27
N GLU A 91 20.44 12.72 -14.38
CA GLU A 91 21.15 13.25 -15.56
C GLU A 91 22.54 12.62 -15.78
N GLU A 92 23.03 11.83 -14.83
CA GLU A 92 24.29 11.11 -14.94
C GLU A 92 24.11 9.69 -14.42
N SER A 93 24.09 8.71 -15.35
CA SER A 93 24.44 7.29 -15.21
C SER A 93 23.41 6.36 -15.84
N GLU A 94 23.94 5.38 -16.55
CA GLU A 94 23.34 4.23 -17.24
C GLU A 94 22.52 3.28 -16.32
N LYS A 95 21.91 3.77 -15.25
CA LYS A 95 21.12 2.99 -14.29
C LYS A 95 19.63 3.15 -14.58
N ILE A 96 19.09 2.18 -15.32
CA ILE A 96 17.67 2.04 -15.60
C ILE A 96 17.06 1.17 -14.50
N GLY A 97 16.57 1.77 -13.41
CA GLY A 97 15.95 1.01 -12.33
C GLY A 97 15.56 1.85 -11.13
N MET A 98 14.71 1.30 -10.29
CA MET A 98 14.22 1.93 -9.05
C MET A 98 14.97 1.39 -7.84
N THR A 99 15.48 2.29 -6.99
CA THR A 99 16.17 1.89 -5.75
C THR A 99 15.20 1.46 -4.64
N GLU A 100 15.73 0.84 -3.58
CA GLU A 100 14.95 0.40 -2.42
C GLU A 100 14.17 1.55 -1.76
N ASP A 101 14.82 2.70 -1.51
CA ASP A 101 14.17 3.86 -0.87
C ASP A 101 13.08 4.48 -1.75
N GLU A 102 13.27 4.49 -3.07
CA GLU A 102 12.27 4.95 -4.02
C GLU A 102 11.07 4.00 -4.08
N PHE A 103 11.34 2.70 -4.05
CA PHE A 103 10.30 1.67 -4.00
C PHE A 103 9.48 1.75 -2.71
N VAL A 104 10.12 1.94 -1.56
CA VAL A 104 9.46 2.14 -0.28
C VAL A 104 8.58 3.39 -0.31
N SER A 105 9.09 4.49 -0.87
CA SER A 105 8.31 5.74 -1.03
C SER A 105 7.11 5.53 -1.95
N PHE A 106 7.29 4.80 -3.06
CA PHE A 106 6.23 4.42 -3.99
C PHE A 106 5.15 3.57 -3.32
N MET A 107 5.52 2.57 -2.51
CA MET A 107 4.57 1.72 -1.78
C MET A 107 3.71 2.54 -0.81
N LYS A 108 4.31 3.52 -0.13
CA LYS A 108 3.58 4.46 0.74
C LYS A 108 2.63 5.37 -0.04
N ASP A 109 2.98 5.75 -1.26
CA ASP A 109 2.13 6.57 -2.13
C ASP A 109 0.98 5.77 -2.77
N ILE A 110 1.14 4.46 -3.05
CA ILE A 110 0.02 3.59 -3.45
C ILE A 110 -0.99 3.43 -2.32
N GLU A 111 -0.51 3.42 -1.08
CA GLU A 111 -1.35 3.23 0.09
C GLU A 111 -2.06 4.51 0.53
N LYS A 112 -1.68 5.68 -0.01
CA LYS A 112 -2.55 6.85 0.06
C LYS A 112 -3.80 6.52 -0.73
N PRO A 113 -4.98 6.44 -0.09
CA PRO A 113 -6.21 6.26 -0.83
C PRO A 113 -6.26 7.37 -1.88
N GLU A 114 -6.56 7.01 -3.14
CA GLU A 114 -7.02 7.98 -4.14
C GLU A 114 -7.93 8.97 -3.40
N PRO A 115 -7.75 10.30 -3.57
CA PRO A 115 -8.53 11.27 -2.83
C PRO A 115 -9.98 10.87 -3.07
N ASP A 116 -10.59 10.32 -2.02
CA ASP A 116 -11.88 9.67 -2.13
C ASP A 116 -12.76 10.66 -2.88
N GLY A 117 -13.60 10.24 -3.83
CA GLY A 117 -14.43 11.21 -4.58
C GLY A 117 -15.17 12.17 -3.63
N ARG A 118 -15.37 11.69 -2.40
CA ARG A 118 -15.74 12.37 -1.17
C ARG A 118 -14.80 13.49 -0.74
N LEU A 119 -13.49 13.30 -0.58
CA LEU A 119 -12.52 14.37 -0.28
C LEU A 119 -12.53 15.46 -1.36
N ALA A 120 -12.60 15.07 -2.63
CA ALA A 120 -12.74 16.04 -3.71
C ALA A 120 -14.08 16.80 -3.62
N ALA A 121 -15.17 16.11 -3.28
CA ALA A 121 -16.48 16.71 -3.05
C ALA A 121 -16.49 17.63 -1.82
N VAL A 122 -15.82 17.26 -0.73
CA VAL A 122 -15.65 18.09 0.48
C VAL A 122 -14.86 19.33 0.13
N ASN A 123 -13.72 19.20 -0.54
CA ASN A 123 -12.90 20.33 -0.95
C ASN A 123 -13.65 21.27 -1.90
N LYS A 124 -14.47 20.73 -2.81
CA LYS A 124 -15.35 21.52 -3.68
C LYS A 124 -16.44 22.24 -2.89
N ARG A 125 -17.04 21.59 -1.89
CA ARG A 125 -18.16 22.12 -1.10
C ARG A 125 -17.72 23.20 -0.10
N PHE A 126 -16.55 23.05 0.50
CA PHE A 126 -16.02 23.96 1.53
C PHE A 126 -14.87 24.85 1.03
N GLY A 127 -14.66 24.93 -0.28
CA GLY A 127 -13.70 25.86 -0.90
C GLY A 127 -12.23 25.59 -0.55
N GLY A 128 -11.87 24.32 -0.31
CA GLY A 128 -10.49 23.92 0.01
C GLY A 128 -9.95 24.44 1.35
N LYS A 129 -10.82 24.85 2.27
CA LYS A 129 -10.42 25.27 3.62
C LYS A 129 -9.77 24.11 4.37
N GLN A 130 -8.61 24.37 4.99
CA GLN A 130 -7.90 23.36 5.78
C GLN A 130 -8.57 23.09 7.15
N LYS A 131 -9.29 24.07 7.69
CA LYS A 131 -10.07 23.97 8.93
C LYS A 131 -11.46 24.56 8.69
N ILE A 132 -12.48 23.72 8.84
CA ILE A 132 -13.88 24.08 8.62
C ILE A 132 -14.56 24.13 9.98
N PRO A 133 -15.13 25.28 10.40
CA PRO A 133 -15.80 25.39 11.69
C PRO A 133 -17.05 24.50 11.72
N ASN A 134 -17.36 23.92 12.88
CA ASN A 134 -18.49 23.01 13.05
C ASN A 134 -19.84 23.64 12.72
N SER A 135 -20.00 24.95 12.91
CA SER A 135 -21.20 25.69 12.50
C SER A 135 -21.42 25.66 10.99
N GLU A 136 -20.35 25.71 10.20
CA GLU A 136 -20.41 25.64 8.73
C GLU A 136 -20.71 24.22 8.26
N VAL A 137 -20.14 23.20 8.93
CA VAL A 137 -20.46 21.79 8.70
C VAL A 137 -21.93 21.51 9.05
N ALA A 138 -22.37 21.92 10.23
CA ALA A 138 -23.73 21.75 10.72
C ALA A 138 -24.75 22.40 9.77
N TYR A 139 -24.48 23.63 9.33
CA TYR A 139 -25.30 24.31 8.34
C TYR A 139 -25.36 23.56 7.01
N ALA A 140 -24.23 23.04 6.52
CA ALA A 140 -24.19 22.30 5.27
C ALA A 140 -25.01 21.00 5.31
N TYR A 141 -25.14 20.36 6.48
CA TYR A 141 -25.86 19.09 6.66
C TYR A 141 -27.23 19.23 7.33
N SER A 142 -27.69 20.46 7.57
CA SER A 142 -28.94 20.73 8.32
C SER A 142 -28.97 20.06 9.69
N MET A 143 -27.81 20.05 10.37
CA MET A 143 -27.63 19.49 11.70
C MET A 143 -27.49 20.60 12.74
N ASP A 144 -27.70 20.26 14.01
CA ASP A 144 -27.44 21.18 15.12
C ASP A 144 -25.93 21.23 15.42
N PRO A 145 -25.31 22.42 15.59
CA PRO A 145 -23.89 22.53 15.94
C PRO A 145 -23.49 21.81 17.23
N ILE A 146 -24.43 21.61 18.17
CA ILE A 146 -24.21 20.90 19.44
C ILE A 146 -23.99 19.40 19.20
N ALA A 147 -24.44 18.86 18.07
CA ALA A 147 -24.25 17.46 17.71
C ALA A 147 -22.79 17.11 17.34
N PHE A 148 -21.90 18.10 17.25
CA PHE A 148 -20.50 17.93 16.89
C PHE A 148 -19.59 18.11 18.12
N ASP A 149 -18.81 17.08 18.45
CA ASP A 149 -17.85 17.10 19.57
C ASP A 149 -16.64 18.02 19.34
N GLN A 150 -16.38 18.44 18.09
CA GLN A 150 -15.24 19.26 17.73
C GLN A 150 -15.69 20.63 17.20
N LEU A 151 -14.89 21.66 17.47
CA LEU A 151 -15.13 23.02 16.97
C LEU A 151 -14.70 23.21 15.51
N TYR A 152 -13.76 22.40 15.03
CA TYR A 152 -13.22 22.46 13.67
C TYR A 152 -12.97 21.05 13.14
N TYR A 153 -13.20 20.87 11.85
CA TYR A 153 -12.96 19.63 11.11
C TYR A 153 -12.05 19.88 9.92
N THR A 154 -11.22 18.90 9.60
CA THR A 154 -10.43 18.87 8.37
C THR A 154 -11.25 18.26 7.22
N PRO A 155 -10.92 18.58 5.96
CA PRO A 155 -11.59 17.98 4.81
C PRO A 155 -11.50 16.46 4.76
N GLN A 156 -10.40 15.90 5.27
CA GLN A 156 -10.19 14.45 5.35
C GLN A 156 -11.15 13.83 6.37
N GLU A 157 -11.26 14.39 7.58
CA GLU A 157 -12.19 13.90 8.61
C GLU A 157 -13.66 13.94 8.12
N LEU A 158 -14.06 14.98 7.38
CA LEU A 158 -15.40 15.06 6.79
C LEU A 158 -15.64 14.03 5.69
N ALA A 159 -14.62 13.73 4.90
CA ALA A 159 -14.68 12.67 3.89
C ALA A 159 -14.79 11.29 4.55
N ASP A 160 -14.04 11.06 5.62
CA ASP A 160 -14.04 9.81 6.39
C ASP A 160 -15.34 9.60 7.18
N MET A 161 -15.94 10.66 7.73
CA MET A 161 -17.29 10.64 8.34
C MET A 161 -18.40 10.30 7.34
N GLY A 162 -18.08 10.41 6.06
CA GLY A 162 -18.94 10.00 4.98
C GLY A 162 -20.24 10.78 4.83
N LEU A 163 -20.17 12.07 5.16
CA LEU A 163 -21.28 12.98 5.04
C LEU A 163 -21.54 13.43 3.58
N LEU A 164 -20.75 12.97 2.61
CA LEU A 164 -20.94 13.17 1.16
C LEU A 164 -20.94 11.85 0.40
#